data_AF-A0A4Y7TVX5-F1
#
_entry.id   AF-A0A4Y7TVX5-F1
#
_cell.length_a   1.000
_cell.length_b   1.000
_cell.length_c   1.000
_cell.angle_alpha   90.00
_cell.angle_beta   90.00
_cell.angle_gamma   90.00
#
_symmetry.space_group_name_H-M   'P 1'
#
loop_
_entity.id
_entity.type
_entity.pdbx_description
1 polymer ?
#
loop_
_entity_poly.entity_id
_entity_poly.type
_entity_poly.pdbx_seq_one_letter_code
_entity_poly.pdbx_strand_id
1 'polypeptide(L)'
;MSFFFKKRKPSKKIKAKADGTEELVDADADVDGYDDVEDDEVVRDEVEVDDAELADDDGSVAYNKAVVYSMRDKAILAMEDKGIILSTRDVNEALAIMPKVSGLARRVHDSAVLKERFDNLVAGDPTQNGMKHSLDRCVPTWWNSDHACLKAHLHFCKQVEQLTGLSENKLHAYRLTNGQWTITKELVEALAVCDIFIFIFIR
;
A
#
# COMPACT_ATOMS: atom_id res chain seq x y z
N MET A 1 21.23 -5.04 36.33
CA MET A 1 21.56 -4.06 35.26
C MET A 1 22.58 -4.68 34.33
N SER A 2 22.18 -5.00 33.11
CA SER A 2 23.10 -5.38 32.03
C SER A 2 22.50 -4.93 30.72
N PHE A 3 23.15 -3.92 30.14
CA PHE A 3 22.78 -3.20 28.94
C PHE A 3 23.51 -3.77 27.71
N PHE A 4 22.82 -3.73 26.56
CA PHE A 4 23.32 -3.67 25.18
C PHE A 4 24.36 -4.70 24.68
N PHE A 5 23.89 -5.73 23.97
CA PHE A 5 24.55 -6.20 22.74
C PHE A 5 23.51 -6.58 21.69
N LYS A 6 23.11 -5.59 20.86
CA LYS A 6 22.34 -5.83 19.63
C LYS A 6 23.29 -6.50 18.63
N LYS A 7 23.08 -7.78 18.32
CA LYS A 7 23.88 -8.49 17.30
C LYS A 7 23.59 -7.87 15.93
N ARG A 8 24.61 -7.35 15.25
CA ARG A 8 24.52 -6.88 13.86
C ARG A 8 24.16 -8.06 12.95
N LYS A 9 23.13 -7.91 12.11
CA LYS A 9 22.83 -8.88 11.03
C LYS A 9 23.99 -8.88 10.01
N PRO A 10 24.46 -10.04 9.51
CA PRO A 10 25.50 -10.08 8.49
C PRO A 10 24.96 -9.63 7.11
N SER A 11 25.72 -8.79 6.41
CA SER A 11 25.40 -8.36 5.05
C SER A 11 25.56 -9.52 4.04
N LYS A 12 24.56 -9.71 3.18
CA LYS A 12 24.54 -10.74 2.11
C LYS A 12 25.65 -10.42 1.09
N LYS A 13 26.57 -11.38 0.84
CA LYS A 13 27.61 -11.26 -0.19
C LYS A 13 27.04 -11.76 -1.52
N ILE A 14 26.94 -10.89 -2.53
CA ILE A 14 26.61 -11.26 -3.90
C ILE A 14 27.86 -11.86 -4.54
N LYS A 15 27.79 -13.12 -5.00
CA LYS A 15 28.82 -13.75 -5.82
C LYS A 15 28.51 -13.43 -7.28
N ALA A 16 29.32 -12.58 -7.91
CA ALA A 16 29.39 -12.50 -9.36
C ALA A 16 30.10 -13.75 -9.89
N LYS A 17 29.49 -14.47 -10.83
CA LYS A 17 30.20 -15.42 -11.68
C LYS A 17 30.31 -14.83 -13.08
N ALA A 18 31.54 -14.60 -13.49
CA ALA A 18 31.90 -14.54 -14.90
C ALA A 18 31.99 -15.98 -15.43
N ASP A 19 31.35 -16.27 -16.54
CA ASP A 19 31.99 -16.92 -17.69
C ASP A 19 31.04 -16.85 -18.89
N GLY A 20 31.57 -16.51 -20.06
CA GLY A 20 30.82 -16.40 -21.29
C GLY A 20 30.77 -17.72 -22.02
N THR A 21 29.59 -18.14 -22.44
CA THR A 21 29.44 -18.94 -23.67
C THR A 21 28.05 -18.71 -24.24
N GLU A 22 28.04 -18.37 -25.51
CA GLU A 22 26.90 -18.00 -26.34
C GLU A 22 26.31 -19.27 -26.96
N GLU A 23 25.04 -19.55 -26.68
CA GLU A 23 24.23 -20.50 -27.44
C GLU A 23 22.83 -19.92 -27.60
N LEU A 24 22.47 -19.65 -28.86
CA LEU A 24 21.18 -19.14 -29.30
C LEU A 24 20.14 -20.27 -29.26
N VAL A 25 19.10 -20.11 -28.46
CA VAL A 25 17.83 -20.81 -28.64
C VAL A 25 16.67 -19.82 -28.45
N ASP A 26 16.03 -19.50 -29.56
CA ASP A 26 14.75 -18.78 -29.59
C ASP A 26 13.66 -19.62 -28.90
N ALA A 27 13.04 -19.04 -27.88
CA ALA A 27 11.73 -19.47 -27.39
C ALA A 27 10.99 -18.23 -26.86
N ASP A 28 10.10 -17.69 -27.70
CA ASP A 28 9.04 -16.78 -27.29
C ASP A 28 8.27 -17.37 -26.10
N ALA A 29 8.45 -16.73 -24.94
CA ALA A 29 7.53 -16.77 -23.82
C ALA A 29 7.75 -15.50 -22.98
N ASP A 30 7.19 -14.38 -23.45
CA ASP A 30 6.88 -13.24 -22.58
C ASP A 30 5.84 -13.69 -21.55
N VAL A 31 6.32 -14.28 -20.46
CA VAL A 31 5.62 -14.30 -19.18
C VAL A 31 6.33 -13.27 -18.32
N ASP A 32 5.84 -12.03 -18.41
CA ASP A 32 6.17 -10.96 -17.48
C ASP A 32 5.59 -11.31 -16.10
N GLY A 33 6.31 -12.20 -15.41
CA GLY A 33 6.05 -12.62 -14.04
C GLY A 33 7.11 -12.03 -13.13
N TYR A 34 7.18 -10.71 -13.03
CA TYR A 34 8.07 -10.01 -12.11
C TYR A 34 7.37 -9.71 -10.78
N ASP A 35 7.84 -10.38 -9.72
CA ASP A 35 8.21 -9.83 -8.40
C ASP A 35 7.25 -8.95 -7.58
N ASP A 36 5.94 -8.93 -7.85
CA ASP A 36 4.96 -8.13 -7.08
C ASP A 36 4.91 -8.50 -5.58
N VAL A 37 5.28 -9.74 -5.22
CA VAL A 37 5.27 -10.19 -3.81
C VAL A 37 6.43 -9.59 -2.99
N GLU A 38 7.63 -9.46 -3.56
CA GLU A 38 8.76 -8.86 -2.86
C GLU A 38 8.53 -7.35 -2.67
N ASP A 39 8.00 -6.67 -3.69
CA ASP A 39 7.64 -5.24 -3.61
C ASP A 39 6.53 -4.99 -2.56
N ASP A 40 5.53 -5.87 -2.47
CA ASP A 40 4.46 -5.80 -1.46
C ASP A 40 4.98 -5.98 -0.02
N GLU A 41 5.95 -6.89 0.18
CA GLU A 41 6.58 -7.13 1.48
C GLU A 41 7.40 -5.91 1.91
N VAL A 42 8.16 -5.29 0.98
CA VAL A 42 8.95 -4.08 1.24
C VAL A 42 8.06 -2.91 1.67
N VAL A 43 6.94 -2.68 0.96
CA VAL A 43 6.00 -1.60 1.32
C VAL A 43 5.37 -1.85 2.68
N ARG A 44 5.01 -3.10 2.99
CA ARG A 44 4.44 -3.47 4.28
C ARG A 44 5.42 -3.28 5.42
N ASP A 45 6.67 -3.69 5.25
CA ASP A 45 7.74 -3.50 6.25
C ASP A 45 7.99 -2.00 6.50
N GLU A 46 7.99 -1.16 5.46
CA GLU A 46 8.16 0.30 5.62
C GLU A 46 6.99 1.00 6.35
N VAL A 47 5.80 0.38 6.34
CA VAL A 47 4.63 0.88 7.09
C VAL A 47 4.66 0.33 8.52
N GLU A 48 4.95 -0.96 8.71
CA GLU A 48 5.00 -1.60 10.04
C GLU A 48 6.15 -1.07 10.93
N VAL A 49 7.31 -0.75 10.35
CA VAL A 49 8.45 -0.18 11.10
C VAL A 49 8.11 1.18 11.72
N ASP A 50 7.34 2.01 11.04
CA ASP A 50 6.99 3.36 11.52
C ASP A 50 5.82 3.34 12.51
N ASP A 51 4.85 2.44 12.37
CA ASP A 51 3.81 2.22 13.40
C ASP A 51 4.44 1.84 14.75
N ALA A 52 5.58 1.13 14.72
CA ALA A 52 6.35 0.81 15.92
C ALA A 52 7.12 2.03 16.49
N GLU A 53 7.49 3.02 15.67
CA GLU A 53 8.15 4.24 16.17
C GLU A 53 7.17 5.23 16.84
N LEU A 54 5.87 5.13 16.55
CA LEU A 54 4.81 5.93 17.19
C LEU A 54 4.24 5.29 18.48
N ALA A 55 4.68 4.08 18.83
CA ALA A 55 4.11 3.29 19.92
C ALA A 55 5.01 3.29 21.19
N ASP A 56 4.58 4.03 22.22
CA ASP A 56 5.17 3.97 23.57
C ASP A 56 4.70 2.73 24.37
N ASP A 57 3.80 1.89 23.81
CA ASP A 57 3.30 0.65 24.44
C ASP A 57 3.06 -0.50 23.44
N ASP A 58 4.09 -1.34 23.30
CA ASP A 58 4.14 -2.58 22.49
C ASP A 58 3.00 -3.57 22.81
N GLY A 59 2.51 -3.59 24.06
CA GLY A 59 1.45 -4.51 24.49
C GLY A 59 0.09 -4.23 23.85
N SER A 60 -0.28 -2.95 23.75
CA SER A 60 -1.57 -2.54 23.14
C SER A 60 -1.61 -2.81 21.63
N VAL A 61 -0.48 -2.60 20.95
CA VAL A 61 -0.34 -2.81 19.50
C VAL A 61 -0.49 -4.29 19.16
N ALA A 62 0.23 -5.17 19.88
CA ALA A 62 0.14 -6.60 19.66
C ALA A 62 -1.28 -7.14 19.89
N TYR A 63 -1.96 -6.66 20.93
CA TYR A 63 -3.35 -7.02 21.21
C TYR A 63 -4.29 -6.55 20.11
N ASN A 64 -4.22 -5.28 19.71
CA ASN A 64 -5.07 -4.73 18.65
C ASN A 64 -4.88 -5.48 17.33
N LYS A 65 -3.63 -5.79 16.96
CA LYS A 65 -3.29 -6.59 15.77
C LYS A 65 -3.94 -7.97 15.84
N ALA A 66 -3.86 -8.65 16.99
CA ALA A 66 -4.49 -9.96 17.18
C ALA A 66 -6.04 -9.89 17.09
N VAL A 67 -6.65 -8.85 17.64
CA VAL A 67 -8.11 -8.64 17.56
C VAL A 67 -8.54 -8.40 16.12
N VAL A 68 -7.82 -7.58 15.36
CA VAL A 68 -8.11 -7.31 13.94
C VAL A 68 -8.00 -8.60 13.12
N TYR A 69 -6.94 -9.39 13.28
CA TYR A 69 -6.81 -10.66 12.58
C TYR A 69 -7.93 -11.63 12.94
N SER A 70 -8.32 -11.72 14.22
CA SER A 70 -9.44 -12.57 14.63
C SER A 70 -10.77 -12.13 14.00
N MET A 71 -11.02 -10.81 13.89
CA MET A 71 -12.23 -10.30 13.24
C MET A 71 -12.22 -10.58 11.74
N ARG A 72 -11.08 -10.42 11.08
CA ARG A 72 -10.92 -10.77 9.66
C ARG A 72 -11.20 -12.25 9.42
N ASP A 73 -10.61 -13.13 10.22
CA ASP A 73 -10.76 -14.58 10.03
C ASP A 73 -12.22 -15.02 10.25
N LYS A 74 -12.92 -14.41 11.24
CA LYS A 74 -14.38 -14.60 11.42
C LYS A 74 -15.19 -14.10 10.22
N ALA A 75 -14.82 -12.97 9.63
CA ALA A 75 -15.50 -12.44 8.45
C ALA A 75 -15.31 -13.37 7.24
N ILE A 76 -14.11 -13.94 7.06
CA ILE A 76 -13.83 -14.93 6.01
C ILE A 76 -14.70 -16.17 6.19
N LEU A 77 -14.75 -16.74 7.40
CA LEU A 77 -15.63 -17.89 7.69
C LEU A 77 -17.11 -17.57 7.39
N ALA A 78 -17.58 -16.38 7.76
CA ALA A 78 -18.96 -15.97 7.49
C ALA A 78 -19.25 -15.75 5.98
N MET A 79 -18.24 -15.45 5.17
CA MET A 79 -18.34 -15.40 3.71
C MET A 79 -18.36 -16.80 3.10
N GLU A 80 -17.53 -17.72 3.62
CA GLU A 80 -17.50 -19.12 3.20
C GLU A 80 -18.84 -19.81 3.45
N ASP A 81 -19.47 -19.54 4.61
CA ASP A 81 -20.82 -20.04 4.93
C ASP A 81 -21.89 -19.58 3.93
N LYS A 82 -21.65 -18.44 3.24
CA LYS A 82 -22.52 -17.91 2.18
C LYS A 82 -22.10 -18.39 0.77
N GLY A 83 -21.12 -19.29 0.68
CA GLY A 83 -20.59 -19.80 -0.58
C GLY A 83 -19.60 -18.88 -1.27
N ILE A 84 -19.10 -17.83 -0.61
CA ILE A 84 -18.09 -16.92 -1.13
C ILE A 84 -16.72 -17.36 -0.60
N ILE A 85 -15.91 -17.96 -1.47
CA ILE A 85 -14.56 -18.41 -1.13
C ILE A 85 -13.57 -17.40 -1.69
N LEU A 86 -12.78 -16.79 -0.81
CA LEU A 86 -11.69 -15.89 -1.20
C LEU A 86 -10.42 -16.71 -1.37
N SER A 87 -9.75 -16.57 -2.53
CA SER A 87 -8.44 -17.20 -2.68
C SER A 87 -7.39 -16.46 -1.85
N THR A 88 -6.31 -17.15 -1.47
CA THR A 88 -5.18 -16.52 -0.78
C THR A 88 -4.60 -15.34 -1.57
N ARG A 89 -4.66 -15.43 -2.90
CA ARG A 89 -4.23 -14.35 -3.80
C ARG A 89 -5.11 -13.12 -3.63
N ASP A 90 -6.44 -13.27 -3.65
CA ASP A 90 -7.36 -12.13 -3.54
C ASP A 90 -7.25 -11.45 -2.16
N VAL A 91 -7.03 -12.24 -1.10
CA VAL A 91 -6.75 -11.72 0.25
C VAL A 91 -5.45 -10.93 0.28
N ASN A 92 -4.37 -11.45 -0.31
CA ASN A 92 -3.08 -10.75 -0.36
C ASN A 92 -3.17 -9.46 -1.19
N GLU A 93 -3.86 -9.51 -2.33
CA GLU A 93 -4.08 -8.35 -3.19
C GLU A 93 -4.82 -7.24 -2.44
N ALA A 94 -5.86 -7.58 -1.67
CA ALA A 94 -6.58 -6.63 -0.83
C ALA A 94 -5.74 -6.08 0.33
N LEU A 95 -4.94 -6.93 0.99
CA LEU A 95 -4.08 -6.53 2.11
C LEU A 95 -2.96 -5.55 1.69
N ALA A 96 -2.53 -5.59 0.44
CA ALA A 96 -1.47 -4.72 -0.08
C ALA A 96 -1.94 -3.29 -0.40
N ILE A 97 -3.25 -3.06 -0.60
CA ILE A 97 -3.79 -1.78 -1.05
C ILE A 97 -3.46 -0.64 -0.07
N MET A 98 -3.83 -0.80 1.20
CA MET A 98 -3.66 0.27 2.18
C MET A 98 -2.19 0.67 2.38
N PRO A 99 -1.25 -0.28 2.58
CA PRO A 99 0.17 0.05 2.64
C PRO A 99 0.70 0.80 1.41
N LYS A 100 0.28 0.41 0.19
CA LYS A 100 0.69 1.10 -1.05
C LYS A 100 0.15 2.52 -1.11
N VAL A 101 -1.14 2.69 -0.84
CA VAL A 101 -1.84 3.98 -0.92
C VAL A 101 -1.32 4.96 0.13
N SER A 102 -1.25 4.53 1.39
CA SER A 102 -0.80 5.36 2.51
C SER A 102 0.70 5.66 2.42
N GLY A 103 1.50 4.66 2.05
CA GLY A 103 2.94 4.79 1.85
C GLY A 103 3.28 5.76 0.72
N LEU A 104 2.55 5.71 -0.41
CA LEU A 104 2.74 6.68 -1.49
C LEU A 104 2.42 8.09 -1.03
N ALA A 105 1.27 8.29 -0.39
CA ALA A 105 0.87 9.60 0.10
C ALA A 105 1.92 10.18 1.05
N ARG A 106 2.45 9.36 1.97
CA ARG A 106 3.56 9.74 2.85
C ARG A 106 4.80 10.14 2.06
N ARG A 107 5.28 9.31 1.14
CA ARG A 107 6.48 9.60 0.33
C ARG A 107 6.36 10.88 -0.48
N VAL A 108 5.19 11.14 -1.06
CA VAL A 108 4.92 12.39 -1.78
C VAL A 108 4.96 13.59 -0.85
N HIS A 109 4.43 13.48 0.38
CA HIS A 109 4.46 14.58 1.35
C HIS A 109 5.85 14.85 1.92
N ASP A 110 6.61 13.81 2.21
CA ASP A 110 7.89 13.93 2.91
C ASP A 110 9.05 14.34 1.97
N SER A 111 8.91 14.10 0.66
CA SER A 111 9.88 14.49 -0.35
C SER A 111 9.43 15.72 -1.12
N ALA A 112 10.10 16.85 -0.91
CA ALA A 112 9.83 18.09 -1.66
C ALA A 112 9.89 17.89 -3.19
N VAL A 113 10.80 17.02 -3.66
CA VAL A 113 10.95 16.72 -5.09
C VAL A 113 9.74 15.93 -5.62
N LEU A 114 9.29 14.90 -4.89
CA LEU A 114 8.12 14.11 -5.30
C LEU A 114 6.84 14.95 -5.22
N LYS A 115 6.73 15.81 -4.21
CA LYS A 115 5.64 16.76 -4.07
C LYS A 115 5.56 17.70 -5.26
N GLU A 116 6.66 18.37 -5.61
CA GLU A 116 6.69 19.29 -6.75
C GLU A 116 6.38 18.57 -8.07
N ARG A 117 6.91 17.36 -8.28
CA ARG A 117 6.57 16.53 -9.44
C ARG A 117 5.07 16.22 -9.49
N PHE A 118 4.49 15.81 -8.37
CA PHE A 118 3.04 15.54 -8.28
C PHE A 118 2.21 16.79 -8.54
N ASP A 119 2.55 17.93 -7.93
CA ASP A 119 1.85 19.20 -8.10
C ASP A 119 1.88 19.65 -9.58
N ASN A 120 3.01 19.45 -10.27
CA ASN A 120 3.13 19.71 -11.70
C ASN A 120 2.23 18.79 -12.55
N LEU A 121 2.10 17.50 -12.19
CA LEU A 121 1.19 16.58 -12.87
C LEU A 121 -0.28 16.96 -12.65
N VAL A 122 -0.63 17.44 -11.45
CA VAL A 122 -1.97 17.93 -11.14
C VAL A 122 -2.27 19.22 -11.91
N ALA A 123 -1.34 20.20 -11.91
CA ALA A 123 -1.51 21.47 -12.60
C ALA A 123 -1.57 21.33 -14.13
N GLY A 124 -0.89 20.32 -14.68
CA GLY A 124 -0.87 20.02 -16.11
C GLY A 124 -2.11 19.28 -16.63
N ASP A 125 -2.97 18.75 -15.76
CA ASP A 125 -4.17 18.00 -16.18
C ASP A 125 -5.41 18.92 -16.21
N PRO A 126 -5.94 19.27 -17.39
CA PRO A 126 -7.13 20.12 -17.52
C PRO A 126 -8.42 19.43 -17.02
N THR A 127 -8.38 18.11 -16.77
CA THR A 127 -9.50 17.36 -16.21
C THR A 127 -9.56 17.42 -14.68
N GLN A 128 -8.48 17.89 -14.03
CA GLN A 128 -8.43 18.15 -12.59
C GLN A 128 -9.15 19.48 -12.25
N ASN A 129 -10.49 19.46 -12.33
CA ASN A 129 -11.35 20.60 -12.01
C ASN A 129 -11.84 20.58 -10.56
N GLY A 130 -10.92 20.59 -9.59
CA GLY A 130 -11.24 20.54 -8.16
C GLY A 130 -10.37 21.48 -7.32
N MET A 131 -10.82 21.74 -6.09
CA MET A 131 -10.02 22.44 -5.07
C MET A 131 -8.93 21.54 -4.45
N LYS A 132 -8.96 20.24 -4.75
CA LYS A 132 -8.03 19.26 -4.19
C LYS A 132 -6.80 19.18 -5.08
N HIS A 133 -5.63 19.35 -4.48
CA HIS A 133 -4.34 19.33 -5.18
C HIS A 133 -3.31 18.39 -4.54
N SER A 134 -3.67 17.66 -3.47
CA SER A 134 -2.73 16.79 -2.76
C SER A 134 -3.38 15.47 -2.34
N LEU A 135 -2.55 14.43 -2.24
CA LEU A 135 -2.92 13.15 -1.64
C LEU A 135 -3.17 13.35 -0.15
N ASP A 136 -4.24 12.77 0.39
CA ASP A 136 -4.47 12.78 1.84
C ASP A 136 -3.57 11.73 2.51
N ARG A 137 -3.03 12.04 3.68
CA ARG A 137 -2.27 11.07 4.48
C ARG A 137 -3.20 10.24 5.35
N CYS A 138 -2.87 8.96 5.53
CA CYS A 138 -3.42 8.18 6.64
C CYS A 138 -2.88 8.74 7.96
N VAL A 139 -3.77 8.93 8.93
CA VAL A 139 -3.44 9.45 10.26
C VAL A 139 -3.98 8.46 11.29
N PRO A 140 -3.11 7.73 12.02
CA PRO A 140 -3.54 6.64 12.90
C PRO A 140 -4.59 7.02 13.95
N THR A 141 -4.58 8.27 14.41
CA THR A 141 -5.51 8.77 15.42
C THR A 141 -6.85 9.24 14.87
N TRP A 142 -7.00 9.31 13.54
CA TRP A 142 -8.20 9.85 12.89
C TRP A 142 -8.95 8.76 12.13
N TRP A 143 -10.13 8.41 12.69
CA TRP A 143 -10.93 7.25 12.32
C TRP A 143 -11.40 7.16 10.85
N ASN A 144 -11.41 8.26 10.10
CA ASN A 144 -11.82 8.30 8.69
C ASN A 144 -10.66 8.63 7.73
N SER A 145 -9.42 8.68 8.23
CA SER A 145 -8.27 9.08 7.43
C SER A 145 -7.95 8.07 6.31
N ASP A 146 -8.15 6.77 6.56
CA ASP A 146 -8.00 5.73 5.54
C ASP A 146 -8.96 5.95 4.37
N HIS A 147 -10.21 6.27 4.67
CA HIS A 147 -11.21 6.56 3.64
C HIS A 147 -10.87 7.83 2.85
N ALA A 148 -10.39 8.89 3.51
CA ALA A 148 -9.92 10.10 2.84
C ALA A 148 -8.69 9.82 1.94
N CYS A 149 -7.74 9.02 2.43
CA CYS A 149 -6.55 8.60 1.70
C CYS A 149 -6.92 7.84 0.42
N LEU A 150 -7.81 6.83 0.52
CA LEU A 150 -8.30 6.07 -0.63
C LEU A 150 -9.04 6.96 -1.64
N LYS A 151 -9.91 7.87 -1.17
CA LYS A 151 -10.61 8.83 -2.03
C LYS A 151 -9.65 9.75 -2.78
N ALA A 152 -8.62 10.26 -2.11
CA ALA A 152 -7.59 11.08 -2.74
C ALA A 152 -6.86 10.29 -3.83
N HIS A 153 -6.50 9.04 -3.54
CA HIS A 153 -5.77 8.17 -4.45
C HIS A 153 -6.59 7.87 -5.72
N LEU A 154 -7.89 7.57 -5.58
CA LEU A 154 -8.81 7.41 -6.71
C LEU A 154 -8.98 8.71 -7.52
N HIS A 155 -9.08 9.85 -6.84
CA HIS A 155 -9.25 11.15 -7.49
C HIS A 155 -8.04 11.52 -8.38
N PHE A 156 -6.83 11.14 -7.95
CA PHE A 156 -5.58 11.38 -8.65
C PHE A 156 -5.05 10.14 -9.38
N CYS A 157 -5.91 9.19 -9.75
CA CYS A 157 -5.50 7.91 -10.35
C CYS A 157 -4.49 8.10 -11.51
N LYS A 158 -4.79 8.98 -12.46
CA LYS A 158 -3.90 9.26 -13.60
C LYS A 158 -2.53 9.80 -13.16
N GLN A 159 -2.52 10.76 -12.23
CA GLN A 159 -1.31 11.40 -11.73
C GLN A 159 -0.47 10.40 -10.92
N VAL A 160 -1.12 9.55 -10.13
CA VAL A 160 -0.48 8.48 -9.36
C VAL A 160 0.17 7.45 -10.30
N GLU A 161 -0.53 7.01 -11.34
CA GLU A 161 0.02 6.08 -12.33
C GLU A 161 1.22 6.68 -13.06
N GLN A 162 1.15 7.96 -13.44
CA GLN A 162 2.28 8.67 -14.06
C GLN A 162 3.46 8.81 -13.10
N LEU A 163 3.21 9.16 -11.84
CA LEU A 163 4.26 9.35 -10.84
C LEU A 163 4.95 8.02 -10.50
N THR A 164 4.20 6.94 -10.36
CA THR A 164 4.71 5.60 -10.02
C THR A 164 5.32 4.87 -11.21
N GLY A 165 4.88 5.17 -12.43
CA GLY A 165 5.43 4.59 -13.67
C GLY A 165 6.80 5.12 -14.07
N LEU A 166 7.23 6.26 -13.53
CA LEU A 166 8.57 6.81 -13.77
C LEU A 166 9.61 6.11 -12.89
N SER A 167 10.49 5.34 -13.52
CA SER A 167 11.57 4.60 -12.82
C SER A 167 12.50 5.50 -11.99
N GLU A 168 12.67 6.76 -12.39
CA GLU A 168 13.45 7.76 -11.65
C GLU A 168 12.95 8.00 -10.22
N ASN A 169 11.63 7.88 -10.00
CA ASN A 169 11.03 8.19 -8.71
C ASN A 169 11.22 7.07 -7.69
N LYS A 170 11.57 5.85 -8.13
CA LYS A 170 11.68 4.65 -7.27
C LYS A 170 10.40 4.39 -6.46
N LEU A 171 9.25 4.56 -7.11
CA LEU A 171 7.92 4.39 -6.52
C LEU A 171 7.15 3.19 -7.09
N HIS A 172 7.84 2.28 -7.80
CA HIS A 172 7.21 1.12 -8.45
C HIS A 172 6.42 0.25 -7.46
N ALA A 173 6.99 0.01 -6.27
CA ALA A 173 6.36 -0.82 -5.25
C ALA A 173 5.01 -0.28 -4.75
N TYR A 174 4.74 1.03 -4.88
CA TYR A 174 3.46 1.63 -4.49
C TYR A 174 2.42 1.64 -5.61
N ARG A 175 2.75 1.11 -6.79
CA ARG A 175 1.84 1.07 -7.93
C ARG A 175 0.75 0.02 -7.65
N LEU A 176 -0.50 0.43 -7.83
CA LEU A 176 -1.63 -0.49 -7.76
C LEU A 176 -1.80 -1.25 -9.08
N THR A 177 -2.10 -2.54 -8.98
CA THR A 177 -2.55 -3.34 -10.13
C THR A 177 -3.98 -2.94 -10.54
N ASN A 178 -4.41 -3.37 -11.73
CA ASN A 178 -5.80 -3.15 -12.18
C ASN A 178 -6.83 -3.80 -11.26
N GLY A 179 -6.50 -4.96 -10.66
CA GLY A 179 -7.35 -5.62 -9.67
C GLY A 179 -7.44 -4.80 -8.39
N GLN A 180 -6.30 -4.35 -7.86
CA GLN A 180 -6.23 -3.46 -6.69
C GLN A 180 -7.01 -2.15 -6.90
N TRP A 181 -6.95 -1.53 -8.08
CA TRP A 181 -7.77 -0.35 -8.39
C TRP A 181 -9.27 -0.64 -8.34
N THR A 182 -9.69 -1.82 -8.76
CA THR A 182 -11.10 -2.24 -8.73
C THR A 182 -11.55 -2.45 -7.29
N ILE A 183 -10.78 -3.20 -6.51
CA ILE A 183 -11.03 -3.43 -5.08
C ILE A 183 -11.04 -2.09 -4.32
N THR A 184 -10.15 -1.15 -4.65
CA THR A 184 -10.08 0.18 -4.04
C THR A 184 -11.38 0.96 -4.24
N LYS A 185 -11.98 0.91 -5.44
CA LYS A 185 -13.27 1.56 -5.73
C LYS A 185 -14.39 0.96 -4.89
N GLU A 186 -14.50 -0.37 -4.88
CA GLU A 186 -15.50 -1.09 -4.08
C GLU A 186 -15.34 -0.81 -2.58
N LEU A 187 -14.09 -0.75 -2.09
CA LEU A 187 -13.78 -0.44 -0.71
C LEU A 187 -14.20 0.97 -0.33
N VAL A 188 -13.97 1.97 -1.18
CA VAL A 188 -14.41 3.35 -0.94
C VAL A 188 -15.94 3.45 -0.89
N GLU A 189 -16.65 2.73 -1.76
CA GLU A 189 -18.11 2.67 -1.72
C GLU A 189 -18.63 1.99 -0.43
N ALA A 190 -17.99 0.90 -0.01
CA ALA A 190 -18.34 0.21 1.23
C ALA A 190 -18.07 1.08 2.47
N LEU A 191 -16.94 1.78 2.53
CA LEU A 191 -16.59 2.66 3.64
C LEU A 191 -17.47 3.91 3.71
N ALA A 192 -18.02 4.38 2.58
CA ALA A 192 -18.98 5.48 2.57
C ALA A 192 -20.26 5.16 3.35
N VAL A 193 -20.66 3.88 3.40
CA VAL A 193 -21.79 3.44 4.24
C VAL A 193 -21.48 3.63 5.72
N CYS A 194 -20.25 3.34 6.16
CA CYS A 194 -19.83 3.55 7.54
C CYS A 194 -19.82 5.04 7.95
N ASP A 195 -19.42 5.94 7.04
CA ASP A 195 -19.49 7.39 7.28
C ASP A 195 -20.94 7.86 7.50
N ILE A 196 -21.88 7.32 6.73
CA ILE A 196 -23.32 7.64 6.85
C ILE A 196 -23.85 7.15 8.20
N PHE A 197 -23.51 5.93 8.62
CA PHE A 197 -23.94 5.39 9.90
C PHE A 197 -23.45 6.25 11.07
N ILE A 198 -22.20 6.70 11.03
CA ILE A 198 -21.64 7.54 12.09
C ILE A 198 -22.31 8.92 12.14
N PHE A 199 -22.66 9.50 10.98
CA PHE A 199 -23.42 10.75 10.93
C PHE A 199 -24.86 10.61 11.49
N ILE A 200 -25.47 9.43 11.34
CA ILE A 200 -26.83 9.16 11.83
C ILE A 200 -26.85 8.87 13.34
N PHE A 201 -25.86 8.14 13.87
CA PHE A 201 -25.87 7.68 15.26
C PHE A 201 -25.18 8.61 16.27
N ILE A 202 -24.42 9.62 15.80
CA ILE A 202 -23.76 10.62 16.67
C ILE A 202 -24.55 11.95 16.72
N ARG A 203 -25.75 12.01 16.14
CA ARG A 203 -26.64 13.17 16.19
C ARG A 203 -27.84 12.93 17.08
#